data_AF-A0A375AEG3-F1
#
_entry.id   AF-A0A375AEG3-F1
#
_cell.length_a   1.000
_cell.length_b   1.000
_cell.length_c   1.000
_cell.angle_alpha   90.00
_cell.angle_beta   90.00
_cell.angle_gamma   90.00
#
_symmetry.space_group_name_H-M   'P 1'
#
loop_
_entity.id
_entity.type
_entity.pdbx_description
1 polymer ?
#
loop_
_entity_poly.entity_id
_entity_poly.type
_entity_poly.pdbx_seq_one_letter_code
_entity_poly.pdbx_strand_id
1 'polypeptide(L)'
;MITPPQLQAAPGTESSAKSVPVPAAGADLSQLEKAEKPAVDDEEVSINSATAEQLAAVLNGVGLKKAQAIVSYREQNGPFTQIEQLQEVPGIGRALIERNQSRLRL
;
A
#
# COMPACT_ATOMS: atom_id res chain seq x y z
N MET A 1 31.27 -42.65 51.61
CA MET A 1 30.46 -43.83 51.24
C MET A 1 29.01 -43.35 51.12
N ILE A 2 28.21 -43.48 50.06
CA ILE A 2 28.29 -44.07 48.72
C ILE A 2 27.22 -43.33 47.87
N THR A 3 27.64 -42.79 46.71
CA THR A 3 27.01 -42.72 45.36
C THR A 3 25.48 -42.75 45.16
N PRO A 4 24.93 -41.93 44.23
CA PRO A 4 23.49 -41.81 43.89
C PRO A 4 22.97 -42.92 42.94
N PRO A 5 21.66 -42.95 42.66
CA PRO A 5 21.16 -43.45 41.37
C PRO A 5 20.26 -42.46 40.61
N GLN A 6 20.62 -42.23 39.34
CA GLN A 6 19.86 -41.54 38.30
C GLN A 6 18.74 -42.44 37.76
N LEU A 7 17.57 -41.89 37.39
CA LEU A 7 16.75 -42.48 36.31
C LEU A 7 15.69 -41.52 35.68
N GLN A 8 15.89 -41.27 34.39
CA GLN A 8 14.97 -41.03 33.24
C GLN A 8 13.79 -40.02 33.35
N ALA A 9 13.68 -38.98 32.50
CA ALA A 9 13.52 -38.90 31.03
C ALA A 9 12.07 -39.09 30.51
N ALA A 10 11.44 -37.95 30.18
CA ALA A 10 10.45 -37.67 29.09
C ALA A 10 9.16 -38.53 28.98
N PRO A 11 8.22 -38.23 28.06
CA PRO A 11 7.67 -36.96 27.59
C PRO A 11 6.13 -36.92 27.78
N GLY A 12 5.54 -35.73 27.58
CA GLY A 12 4.09 -35.56 27.55
C GLY A 12 3.42 -36.48 26.53
N THR A 13 2.42 -37.19 27.02
CA THR A 13 1.30 -37.75 26.28
C THR A 13 0.73 -36.67 25.35
N GLU A 14 0.65 -36.93 24.04
CA GLU A 14 -0.61 -36.78 23.31
C GLU A 14 -0.52 -37.43 21.92
N SER A 15 -1.16 -38.60 21.87
CA SER A 15 -2.11 -38.99 20.84
C SER A 15 -1.69 -38.82 19.38
N SER A 16 -1.10 -39.90 18.86
CA SER A 16 -1.32 -40.28 17.47
C SER A 16 -2.80 -40.54 17.22
N ALA A 17 -3.44 -39.69 16.41
CA ALA A 17 -4.54 -40.11 15.55
C ALA A 17 -4.16 -39.77 14.12
N LYS A 18 -3.48 -40.73 13.49
CA LYS A 18 -3.23 -40.73 12.05
C LYS A 18 -4.55 -41.01 11.34
N SER A 19 -5.01 -40.05 10.57
CA SER A 19 -5.93 -40.28 9.46
C SER A 19 -5.68 -39.22 8.40
N VAL A 20 -4.82 -39.57 7.45
CA VAL A 20 -4.89 -39.04 6.09
C VAL A 20 -5.61 -40.10 5.26
N PRO A 21 -6.58 -39.69 4.45
CA PRO A 21 -6.27 -39.68 3.02
C PRO A 21 -6.69 -38.39 2.29
N VAL A 22 -5.83 -38.01 1.33
CA VAL A 22 -6.03 -37.04 0.23
C VAL A 22 -6.98 -37.62 -0.84
N PRO A 23 -7.39 -36.93 -1.93
CA PRO A 23 -7.58 -35.50 -2.23
C PRO A 23 -8.95 -35.22 -2.95
N ALA A 24 -9.14 -33.96 -3.36
CA ALA A 24 -9.95 -33.48 -4.51
C ALA A 24 -11.29 -32.78 -4.23
N ALA A 25 -11.36 -31.60 -4.84
CA ALA A 25 -12.53 -30.88 -5.34
C ALA A 25 -13.38 -30.07 -4.34
N GLY A 26 -13.19 -28.74 -4.44
CA GLY A 26 -14.34 -27.84 -4.61
C GLY A 26 -14.74 -27.02 -3.40
N ALA A 27 -14.07 -25.89 -3.20
CA ALA A 27 -14.57 -24.62 -2.65
C ALA A 27 -13.33 -23.78 -2.31
N ASP A 28 -13.13 -22.56 -2.74
CA ASP A 28 -13.94 -21.64 -3.51
C ASP A 28 -12.94 -20.67 -4.14
N LEU A 29 -13.23 -20.30 -5.38
CA LEU A 29 -12.47 -19.31 -6.12
C LEU A 29 -12.71 -17.95 -5.46
N SER A 30 -11.93 -17.58 -4.44
CA SER A 30 -11.83 -16.17 -4.01
C SER A 30 -10.99 -15.34 -4.99
N GLN A 31 -11.08 -15.69 -6.27
CA GLN A 31 -10.95 -14.76 -7.38
C GLN A 31 -12.35 -14.20 -7.66
N LEU A 32 -12.82 -13.44 -6.68
CA LEU A 32 -13.88 -12.45 -6.80
C LEU A 32 -13.29 -11.17 -6.21
N GLU A 33 -13.15 -10.08 -6.91
CA GLU A 33 -13.56 -9.71 -8.25
C GLU A 33 -12.94 -8.33 -8.41
N LYS A 34 -12.31 -8.08 -9.57
CA LYS A 34 -12.26 -6.74 -10.15
C LYS A 34 -11.74 -5.63 -9.21
N ALA A 35 -10.44 -5.41 -9.26
CA ALA A 35 -9.97 -4.06 -9.49
C ALA A 35 -10.44 -3.64 -10.89
N GLU A 36 -11.76 -3.42 -11.00
CA GLU A 36 -12.39 -2.69 -12.08
C GLU A 36 -11.73 -1.31 -12.02
N LYS A 37 -10.78 -1.12 -12.94
CA LYS A 37 -10.22 0.18 -13.30
C LYS A 37 -11.39 1.18 -13.30
N PRO A 38 -11.37 2.25 -12.51
CA PRO A 38 -12.01 3.43 -13.06
C PRO A 38 -11.15 3.82 -14.28
N ALA A 39 -11.87 4.20 -15.33
CA ALA A 39 -11.43 4.85 -16.54
C ALA A 39 -10.01 5.46 -16.46
N VAL A 40 -9.13 5.28 -17.44
CA VAL A 40 -9.08 6.19 -18.61
C VAL A 40 -9.80 7.53 -18.40
N ASP A 41 -9.47 8.19 -17.29
CA ASP A 41 -9.24 9.62 -17.23
C ASP A 41 -7.71 9.78 -17.17
N ASP A 42 -6.99 9.27 -18.17
CA ASP A 42 -5.51 9.34 -18.30
C ASP A 42 -4.99 10.80 -18.38
N GLU A 43 -5.90 11.76 -18.29
CA GLU A 43 -5.61 13.17 -18.20
C GLU A 43 -5.55 13.67 -16.75
N GLU A 44 -6.34 13.16 -15.80
CA GLU A 44 -6.52 13.77 -14.47
C GLU A 44 -6.16 12.85 -13.28
N VAL A 45 -5.31 13.36 -12.38
CA VAL A 45 -4.87 12.68 -11.15
C VAL A 45 -5.48 13.32 -9.90
N SER A 46 -6.09 12.50 -9.03
CA SER A 46 -6.66 12.96 -7.75
C SER A 46 -5.56 13.14 -6.70
N ILE A 47 -5.23 14.35 -6.29
CA ILE A 47 -4.12 14.65 -5.37
C ILE A 47 -4.28 13.97 -4.01
N ASN A 48 -5.52 13.85 -3.50
CA ASN A 48 -5.76 13.26 -2.18
C ASN A 48 -5.56 11.74 -2.18
N SER A 49 -5.97 11.07 -3.26
CA SER A 49 -5.88 9.60 -3.39
C SER A 49 -4.66 9.12 -4.18
N ALA A 50 -3.99 9.98 -4.92
CA ALA A 50 -2.86 9.59 -5.74
C ALA A 50 -1.64 9.22 -4.91
N THR A 51 -0.89 8.26 -5.43
CA THR A 51 0.43 7.91 -4.92
C THR A 51 1.47 8.90 -5.43
N ALA A 52 2.63 8.93 -4.77
CA ALA A 52 3.77 9.72 -5.23
C ALA A 52 4.15 9.36 -6.69
N GLU A 53 4.00 8.09 -7.07
CA GLU A 53 4.29 7.64 -8.43
C GLU A 53 3.28 8.17 -9.44
N GLN A 54 1.97 8.11 -9.14
CA GLN A 54 0.92 8.66 -10.00
C GLN A 54 1.07 10.16 -10.19
N LEU A 55 1.34 10.89 -9.11
CA LEU A 55 1.61 12.33 -9.17
C LEU A 55 2.82 12.60 -10.07
N ALA A 56 3.95 11.91 -9.86
CA ALA A 56 5.14 12.11 -10.68
C ALA A 56 4.97 11.69 -12.15
N ALA A 57 4.09 10.72 -12.44
CA ALA A 57 3.84 10.24 -13.79
C ALA A 57 2.95 11.20 -14.59
N VAL A 58 1.89 11.74 -13.96
CA VAL A 58 0.91 12.60 -14.64
C VAL A 58 1.36 14.07 -14.65
N LEU A 59 2.02 14.52 -13.59
CA LEU A 59 2.45 15.91 -13.46
C LEU A 59 3.78 16.14 -14.18
N ASN A 60 3.74 16.89 -15.26
CA ASN A 60 4.93 17.17 -16.06
C ASN A 60 5.86 18.14 -15.29
N GLY A 61 7.03 17.64 -14.87
CA GLY A 61 8.03 18.37 -14.07
C GLY A 61 7.96 18.11 -12.56
N VAL A 62 7.07 17.21 -12.11
CA VAL A 62 7.07 16.64 -10.76
C VAL A 62 7.80 15.31 -10.81
N GLY A 63 8.90 15.20 -10.08
CA GLY A 63 9.59 13.93 -9.91
C GLY A 63 9.19 13.23 -8.61
N LEU A 64 9.65 11.99 -8.42
CA LEU A 64 9.43 11.18 -7.22
C LEU A 64 9.66 11.93 -5.90
N LYS A 65 10.74 12.73 -5.80
CA LYS A 65 11.03 13.55 -4.60
C LYS A 65 9.92 14.54 -4.26
N LYS A 66 9.43 15.25 -5.28
CA LYS A 66 8.39 16.27 -5.11
C LYS A 66 7.05 15.60 -4.79
N ALA A 67 6.76 14.50 -5.47
CA ALA A 67 5.55 13.75 -5.23
C ALA A 67 5.52 13.09 -3.84
N GLN A 68 6.66 12.61 -3.33
CA GLN A 68 6.78 12.19 -1.92
C GLN A 68 6.50 13.35 -0.97
N ALA A 69 7.00 14.56 -1.28
CA ALA A 69 6.70 15.72 -0.46
C ALA A 69 5.20 16.06 -0.45
N ILE A 70 4.46 15.82 -1.54
CA ILE A 70 2.99 15.98 -1.57
C ILE A 70 2.33 15.02 -0.58
N VAL A 71 2.76 13.75 -0.58
CA VAL A 71 2.27 12.75 0.38
C VAL A 71 2.62 13.16 1.81
N SER A 72 3.87 13.53 2.09
CA SER A 72 4.27 13.97 3.42
C SER A 72 3.54 15.24 3.87
N TYR A 73 3.25 16.17 2.96
CA TYR A 73 2.44 17.36 3.25
C TYR A 73 1.02 16.95 3.62
N ARG A 74 0.41 16.00 2.90
CA ARG A 74 -0.93 15.50 3.22
C ARG A 74 -1.01 14.80 4.57
N GLU A 75 0.05 14.08 4.96
CA GLU A 75 0.11 13.40 6.25
C GLU A 75 0.25 14.38 7.42
N GLN A 76 0.90 15.53 7.19
CA GLN A 76 1.13 16.54 8.23
C GLN A 76 0.01 17.59 8.31
N ASN A 77 -0.51 18.03 7.17
CA ASN A 77 -1.51 19.12 7.08
C ASN A 77 -2.94 18.58 6.86
N GLY A 78 -3.08 17.31 6.49
CA GLY A 78 -4.34 16.71 6.10
C GLY A 78 -4.59 16.77 4.58
N PRO A 79 -5.81 16.43 4.13
CA PRO A 79 -6.14 16.42 2.70
C PRO A 79 -6.04 17.82 2.08
N PHE A 80 -5.65 17.85 0.80
CA PHE A 80 -5.64 19.06 0.00
C PHE A 80 -7.07 19.48 -0.32
N THR A 81 -7.41 20.73 0.00
CA THR A 81 -8.70 21.35 -0.35
C THR A 81 -8.68 22.07 -1.68
N GLN A 82 -7.49 22.39 -2.21
CA GLN A 82 -7.31 23.12 -3.45
C GLN A 82 -6.04 22.64 -4.16
N ILE A 83 -6.05 22.67 -5.50
CA ILE A 83 -4.89 22.31 -6.32
C ILE A 83 -3.71 23.24 -6.04
N GLU A 84 -3.98 24.51 -5.72
CA GLU A 84 -2.95 25.50 -5.43
C GLU A 84 -2.17 25.24 -4.14
N GLN A 85 -2.71 24.44 -3.20
CA GLN A 85 -1.97 24.02 -2.00
C GLN A 85 -0.76 23.15 -2.33
N LEU A 86 -0.68 22.57 -3.53
CA LEU A 86 0.55 21.93 -3.98
C LEU A 86 1.73 22.90 -3.97
N GLN A 87 1.54 24.22 -4.08
CA GLN A 87 2.64 25.19 -4.06
C GLN A 87 3.32 25.29 -2.69
N GLU A 88 2.64 24.87 -1.63
CA GLU A 88 3.18 24.83 -0.27
C GLU A 88 4.13 23.64 -0.10
N VAL A 89 4.05 22.67 -1.01
CA VAL A 89 4.89 21.49 -1.00
C VAL A 89 6.28 21.85 -1.54
N PRO A 90 7.37 21.54 -0.80
CA PRO A 90 8.72 21.87 -1.22
C PRO A 90 9.06 21.24 -2.58
N GLY A 91 9.40 22.09 -3.54
CA GLY A 91 9.79 21.70 -4.90
C GLY A 91 8.65 21.68 -5.92
N ILE A 92 7.40 21.92 -5.51
CA ILE A 92 6.30 22.22 -6.42
C ILE A 92 6.15 23.74 -6.52
N GLY A 93 6.21 24.27 -7.73
CA GLY A 93 6.05 25.71 -7.99
C GLY A 93 4.77 26.01 -8.76
N ARG A 94 4.30 27.26 -8.74
CA ARG A 94 3.10 27.71 -9.48
C ARG A 94 3.14 27.37 -10.96
N ALA A 95 4.27 27.59 -11.63
CA ALA A 95 4.43 27.26 -13.06
C ALA A 95 4.16 25.78 -13.36
N LEU A 96 4.48 24.91 -12.40
CA LEU A 96 4.26 23.48 -12.49
C LEU A 96 2.79 23.15 -12.25
N ILE A 97 2.17 23.79 -11.28
CA ILE A 97 0.75 23.64 -11.00
C ILE A 97 -0.06 24.11 -12.19
N GLU A 98 0.12 25.35 -12.66
CA GLU A 98 -0.59 25.94 -13.81
C GLU A 98 -0.56 25.03 -15.04
N ARG A 99 0.59 24.43 -15.36
CA ARG A 99 0.70 23.53 -16.51
C ARG A 99 -0.02 22.19 -16.31
N ASN A 100 -0.26 21.79 -15.06
CA ASN A 100 -0.92 20.55 -14.73
C ASN A 100 -2.31 20.75 -14.08
N GLN A 101 -2.83 21.98 -13.96
CA GLN A 101 -4.14 22.22 -13.32
C GLN A 101 -5.26 21.48 -14.05
N SER A 102 -5.20 21.40 -15.38
CA SER A 102 -6.13 20.62 -16.20
C SER A 102 -6.00 19.10 -15.99
N ARG A 103 -4.95 18.66 -15.31
CA ARG A 103 -4.63 17.27 -15.00
C ARG A 103 -4.77 16.95 -13.52
N LEU A 104 -5.26 17.88 -12.70
CA LEU A 104 -5.30 17.74 -11.26
C LEU A 104 -6.74 17.80 -10.76
N ARG A 105 -7.11 16.81 -9.96
CA ARG A 105 -8.37 16.75 -9.24
C ARG A 105 -8.11 16.60 -7.74
N LEU A 106 -9.09 16.95 -6.92
CA LEU A 106 -9.08 16.68 -5.48
C LEU A 106 -9.55 15.26 -5.18
#